data_AF-A0A089ZDD2-F1
#
_entry.id   AF-A0A089ZDD2-F1
#
_cell.length_a   1.000
_cell.length_b   1.000
_cell.length_c   1.000
_cell.angle_alpha   90.00
_cell.angle_beta   90.00
_cell.angle_gamma   90.00
#
_symmetry.space_group_name_H-M   'P 1'
#
loop_
_entity.id
_entity.type
_entity.pdbx_description
1 polymer ?
#
loop_
_entity_poly.entity_id
_entity_poly.type
_entity_poly.pdbx_seq_one_letter_code
_entity_poly.pdbx_strand_id
1 'polypeptide(L)'
;MGYLICGKCKSYYELQSGESVKDFARECKCGGKLRYVENMDIVDPGWKPTIIPRKSTRAEILRKQLKSISSLPRDLKYRLSGFWNRLRYRFQNAQNWNNTQGTHGNYYDYGMNPLNSLRNELNLRNIRWVLVIPVIAVITLILTFTPGILTLLTFILLAALGYTFNNQILGIKNALIAGAISFFLGSLFTGSFLLLIPFTILGAINGAVCGWIGGYLKKIISQRSL
;
A
#
# COMPACT_ATOMS: atom_id res chain seq x y z
N MET A 1 -39.70 14.16 6.10
CA MET A 1 -38.93 15.02 5.17
C MET A 1 -38.30 16.11 6.03
N GLY A 2 -37.15 16.65 5.66
CA GLY A 2 -36.47 17.65 6.50
C GLY A 2 -35.70 18.65 5.66
N TYR A 3 -35.41 19.81 6.24
CA TYR A 3 -34.90 20.97 5.52
C TYR A 3 -33.59 21.48 6.13
N LEU A 4 -32.71 21.96 5.25
CA LEU A 4 -31.50 22.69 5.62
C LEU A 4 -31.70 24.17 5.37
N ILE A 5 -31.57 24.97 6.42
CA ILE A 5 -31.85 26.40 6.40
C ILE A 5 -30.59 27.22 6.71
N CYS A 6 -30.37 28.29 5.97
CA CYS A 6 -29.37 29.31 6.28
C CYS A 6 -30.02 30.62 6.71
N GLY A 7 -29.88 30.99 7.98
CA GLY A 7 -30.44 32.25 8.51
C GLY A 7 -29.83 33.52 7.92
N LYS A 8 -28.61 33.44 7.36
CA LYS A 8 -27.90 34.62 6.83
C LYS A 8 -28.42 35.05 5.45
N CYS A 9 -28.65 34.09 4.55
CA CYS A 9 -29.17 34.35 3.20
C CYS A 9 -30.67 34.03 3.07
N LYS A 10 -31.34 33.70 4.17
CA LYS A 10 -32.77 33.34 4.23
C LYS A 10 -33.13 32.33 3.14
N SER A 11 -32.34 31.27 3.04
CA SER A 11 -32.52 30.25 2.00
C SER A 11 -32.65 28.86 2.60
N TYR A 12 -33.46 28.02 1.96
CA TYR A 12 -33.70 26.65 2.39
C TYR A 12 -33.39 25.64 1.28
N TYR A 13 -33.11 24.41 1.68
CA TYR A 13 -32.99 23.24 0.80
C TYR A 13 -33.76 22.08 1.43
N GLU A 14 -34.62 21.44 0.65
CA GLU A 14 -35.36 20.25 1.06
C GLU A 14 -34.52 18.99 0.81
N LEU A 15 -34.33 18.18 1.84
CA LEU A 15 -33.63 16.90 1.72
C LEU A 15 -34.49 15.91 0.96
N GLN A 16 -33.92 15.32 -0.09
CA GLN A 16 -34.58 14.25 -0.83
C GLN A 16 -34.59 12.94 -0.02
N SER A 17 -35.48 12.03 -0.38
CA SER A 17 -35.59 10.71 0.27
C SER A 17 -34.26 9.96 0.19
N GLY A 18 -33.67 9.66 1.35
CA GLY A 18 -32.37 8.99 1.47
C GLY A 18 -31.15 9.91 1.62
N GLU A 19 -31.31 11.24 1.55
CA GLU A 19 -30.22 12.19 1.84
C GLU A 19 -30.07 12.43 3.35
N SER A 20 -28.84 12.42 3.86
CA SER A 20 -28.56 12.77 5.27
C SER A 20 -28.02 14.20 5.39
N VAL A 21 -28.39 14.90 6.46
CA VAL A 21 -27.79 16.20 6.85
C VAL A 21 -26.25 16.14 6.88
N LYS A 22 -25.68 14.97 7.19
CA LYS A 22 -24.23 14.74 7.28
C LYS A 22 -23.52 14.81 5.92
N ASP A 23 -24.25 14.65 4.83
CA ASP A 23 -23.72 14.67 3.47
C ASP A 23 -23.49 16.10 2.94
N PHE A 24 -23.95 17.11 3.67
CA PHE A 24 -23.85 18.52 3.29
C PHE A 24 -22.76 19.25 4.08
N ALA A 25 -22.26 20.35 3.50
CA ALA A 25 -21.35 21.23 4.20
C ALA A 25 -22.03 21.85 5.44
N ARG A 26 -21.27 22.13 6.50
CA ARG A 26 -21.81 22.80 7.71
C ARG A 26 -22.09 24.29 7.47
N GLU A 27 -21.56 24.83 6.39
CA GLU A 27 -21.61 26.24 6.04
C GLU A 27 -22.19 26.42 4.64
N CYS A 28 -23.02 27.44 4.49
CA CYS A 28 -23.55 27.90 3.22
C CYS A 28 -22.48 28.69 2.46
N LYS A 29 -22.64 28.84 1.15
CA LYS A 29 -21.73 29.64 0.30
C LYS A 29 -21.58 31.10 0.76
N CYS A 30 -22.56 31.64 1.49
CA CYS A 30 -22.51 32.97 2.09
C CYS A 30 -21.70 33.06 3.40
N GLY A 31 -21.11 31.94 3.85
CA GLY A 31 -20.42 31.79 5.14
C GLY A 31 -21.35 31.65 6.35
N GLY A 32 -22.67 31.49 6.13
CA GLY A 32 -23.64 31.27 7.21
C GLY A 32 -23.71 29.80 7.62
N LYS A 33 -23.96 29.52 8.91
CA LYS A 33 -24.15 28.14 9.40
C LYS A 33 -25.48 27.57 8.91
N LEU A 34 -25.46 26.32 8.45
CA LEU A 34 -26.65 25.58 8.05
C LEU A 34 -27.26 24.87 9.27
N ARG A 35 -28.57 24.99 9.43
CA ARG A 35 -29.34 24.33 10.50
C ARG A 35 -30.36 23.37 9.88
N TYR A 36 -30.59 22.24 10.54
CA TYR A 36 -31.62 21.29 10.15
C TYR A 36 -32.92 21.62 10.86
N VAL A 37 -34.04 21.53 10.14
CA VAL A 37 -35.40 21.64 10.68
C VAL A 37 -36.28 20.55 10.07
N GLU A 38 -37.17 19.96 10.87
CA GLU A 38 -38.04 18.86 10.43
C GLU A 38 -39.24 19.39 9.63
N ASN A 39 -39.81 20.53 10.02
CA ASN A 39 -40.96 21.14 9.35
C ASN A 39 -40.68 22.59 8.93
N MET A 40 -41.08 22.94 7.71
CA MET A 40 -40.96 24.30 7.16
C MET A 40 -42.02 25.26 7.69
N ASP A 41 -43.08 24.78 8.34
CA ASP A 41 -44.14 25.62 8.90
C ASP A 41 -43.64 26.57 10.00
N ILE A 42 -42.42 26.33 10.50
CA ILE A 42 -41.71 27.14 11.50
C ILE A 42 -40.86 28.26 10.83
N VAL A 43 -40.73 28.25 9.51
CA VAL A 43 -39.84 29.13 8.74
C VAL A 43 -40.64 30.23 8.03
N ASP A 44 -40.16 31.47 8.13
CA ASP A 44 -40.76 32.68 7.53
C ASP A 44 -41.00 32.51 6.01
N PRO A 45 -42.19 32.89 5.47
CA PRO A 45 -42.54 32.73 4.05
C PRO A 45 -41.61 33.51 3.09
N GLY A 46 -40.78 34.42 3.59
CA GLY A 46 -39.80 35.16 2.78
C GLY A 46 -38.54 34.36 2.37
N TRP A 47 -38.45 33.08 2.72
CA TRP A 47 -37.26 32.27 2.44
C TRP A 47 -37.24 31.68 1.01
N LYS A 48 -36.06 31.65 0.39
CA LYS A 48 -35.90 31.22 -1.01
C LYS A 48 -35.27 29.83 -1.13
N PRO A 49 -35.76 28.96 -2.03
CA PRO A 49 -35.13 27.67 -2.29
C PRO A 49 -33.73 27.88 -2.90
N THR A 50 -32.74 27.11 -2.47
CA THR A 50 -31.36 27.18 -2.99
C THR A 50 -30.69 25.83 -3.05
N ILE A 51 -29.62 25.72 -3.85
CA ILE A 51 -28.82 24.50 -3.96
C ILE A 51 -27.64 24.60 -2.99
N ILE A 52 -27.65 23.77 -1.94
CA ILE A 52 -26.55 23.65 -0.99
C ILE A 52 -25.55 22.60 -1.49
N PRO A 53 -24.25 22.94 -1.62
CA PRO A 53 -23.26 21.99 -2.09
C PRO A 53 -23.08 20.84 -1.08
N ARG A 54 -23.08 19.61 -1.57
CA ARG A 54 -22.71 18.42 -0.79
C ARG A 54 -21.24 18.51 -0.37
N LYS A 55 -20.91 17.92 0.79
CA LYS A 55 -19.56 17.80 1.31
C LYS A 55 -18.73 16.93 0.37
N SER A 56 -17.62 17.46 -0.16
CA SER A 56 -16.68 16.66 -0.95
C SER A 56 -16.16 15.50 -0.08
N THR A 57 -16.34 14.26 -0.54
CA THR A 57 -15.85 13.08 0.17
C THR A 57 -14.32 13.06 0.20
N ARG A 58 -13.72 12.44 1.22
CA ARG A 58 -12.26 12.20 1.27
C ARG A 58 -11.75 11.57 -0.01
N ALA A 59 -12.53 10.70 -0.65
CA ALA A 59 -12.22 10.09 -1.94
C ALA A 59 -12.03 11.11 -3.07
N GLU A 60 -12.78 12.21 -3.07
CA GLU A 60 -12.69 13.24 -4.10
C GLU A 60 -11.52 14.20 -3.87
N ILE A 61 -11.22 14.49 -2.59
CA ILE A 61 -9.98 15.19 -2.19
C ILE A 61 -8.76 14.33 -2.59
N LEU A 62 -8.82 13.03 -2.34
CA LEU A 62 -7.75 12.08 -2.71
C LEU A 62 -7.59 11.99 -4.24
N ARG A 63 -8.68 12.01 -5.01
CA ARG A 63 -8.64 12.07 -6.48
C ARG A 63 -8.01 13.36 -7.00
N LYS A 64 -8.31 14.51 -6.38
CA LYS A 64 -7.68 15.80 -6.76
C LYS A 64 -6.17 15.80 -6.49
N GLN A 65 -5.74 15.22 -5.37
CA GLN A 65 -4.31 15.05 -5.03
C GLN A 65 -3.61 14.00 -5.91
N LEU A 66 -4.30 12.90 -6.28
CA LEU A 66 -3.78 11.92 -7.24
C LEU A 66 -3.62 12.51 -8.64
N LYS A 67 -4.51 13.43 -9.05
CA LYS A 67 -4.40 14.16 -10.31
C LYS A 67 -3.16 15.05 -10.34
N SER A 68 -2.74 15.68 -9.23
CA SER A 68 -1.48 16.43 -9.17
C SER A 68 -0.25 15.53 -9.14
N ILE A 69 -0.33 14.31 -8.59
CA ILE A 69 0.75 13.33 -8.68
C ILE A 69 0.88 12.75 -10.11
N SER A 70 -0.21 12.76 -10.88
CA SER A 70 -0.21 12.26 -12.27
C SER A 70 0.50 13.17 -13.29
N SER A 71 0.94 14.36 -12.89
CA SER A 71 1.89 15.16 -13.67
C SER A 71 3.33 14.68 -13.48
N LEU A 72 3.57 13.36 -13.56
CA LEU A 72 4.90 12.86 -13.86
C LEU A 72 5.25 13.33 -15.29
N PRO A 73 6.45 13.86 -15.55
CA PRO A 73 6.89 14.21 -16.90
C PRO A 73 6.65 13.03 -17.82
N ARG A 74 6.02 13.24 -18.99
CA ARG A 74 5.88 12.21 -20.04
C ARG A 74 7.23 11.54 -20.33
N ASP A 75 8.31 12.31 -20.14
CA ASP A 75 9.68 11.87 -20.24
C ASP A 75 10.06 10.78 -19.23
N LEU A 76 9.76 11.02 -17.95
CA LEU A 76 10.02 10.08 -16.88
C LEU A 76 9.16 8.81 -17.02
N LYS A 77 7.91 8.95 -17.52
CA LYS A 77 7.02 7.81 -17.73
C LYS A 77 7.57 6.85 -18.79
N TYR A 78 8.09 7.34 -19.92
CA TYR A 78 8.70 6.47 -20.92
C TYR A 78 10.04 5.89 -20.44
N ARG A 79 10.83 6.66 -19.67
CA ARG A 79 12.10 6.19 -19.10
C ARG A 79 11.86 5.06 -18.10
N LEU A 80 10.87 5.22 -17.23
CA LEU A 80 10.45 4.20 -16.28
C LEU A 80 9.88 2.99 -17.01
N SER A 81 8.95 3.16 -17.96
CA SER A 81 8.40 2.01 -18.70
C SER A 81 9.47 1.26 -19.50
N GLY A 82 10.42 1.98 -20.11
CA GLY A 82 11.55 1.40 -20.84
C GLY A 82 12.53 0.67 -19.91
N PHE A 83 12.82 1.23 -18.74
CA PHE A 83 13.59 0.57 -17.70
C PHE A 83 12.89 -0.69 -17.21
N TRP A 84 11.60 -0.62 -16.87
CA TRP A 84 10.79 -1.75 -16.43
C TRP A 84 10.68 -2.85 -17.49
N ASN A 85 10.55 -2.51 -18.76
CA ASN A 85 10.53 -3.50 -19.84
C ASN A 85 11.88 -4.18 -20.03
N ARG A 86 13.00 -3.44 -19.93
CA ARG A 86 14.35 -4.01 -19.97
C ARG A 86 14.63 -4.91 -18.77
N LEU A 87 14.19 -4.47 -17.59
CA LEU A 87 14.30 -5.23 -16.36
C LEU A 87 13.49 -6.54 -16.47
N ARG A 88 12.22 -6.44 -16.87
CA ARG A 88 11.32 -7.57 -17.10
C ARG A 88 11.88 -8.55 -18.12
N TYR A 89 12.41 -8.06 -19.24
CA TYR A 89 13.02 -8.89 -20.29
C TYR A 89 14.26 -9.65 -19.77
N ARG A 90 15.16 -8.98 -19.04
CA ARG A 90 16.31 -9.66 -18.40
C ARG A 90 15.88 -10.74 -17.40
N PHE A 91 14.81 -10.50 -16.65
CA PHE A 91 14.26 -11.49 -15.72
C PHE A 91 13.55 -12.67 -16.42
N GLN A 92 12.84 -12.43 -17.53
CA GLN A 92 12.24 -13.50 -18.33
C GLN A 92 13.31 -14.39 -18.98
N ASN A 93 14.41 -13.80 -19.46
CA ASN A 93 15.55 -14.59 -19.96
C ASN A 93 16.23 -15.41 -18.86
N ALA A 94 16.28 -14.91 -17.62
CA ALA A 94 16.77 -15.69 -16.48
C ALA A 94 15.84 -16.88 -16.14
N GLN A 95 14.53 -16.78 -16.39
CA GLN A 95 13.61 -17.92 -16.27
C GLN A 95 13.80 -18.97 -17.38
N ASN A 96 14.12 -18.57 -18.61
CA ASN A 96 14.35 -19.50 -19.74
C ASN A 96 15.64 -20.34 -19.61
N TRP A 97 16.57 -19.94 -18.74
CA TRP A 97 17.74 -20.75 -18.37
C TRP A 97 17.41 -21.94 -17.45
N ASN A 98 16.16 -22.09 -16.99
CA ASN A 98 15.76 -23.18 -16.09
C ASN A 98 15.40 -24.50 -16.78
N ASN A 99 15.25 -24.54 -18.11
CA ASN A 99 14.82 -25.77 -18.81
C ASN A 99 15.97 -26.73 -19.17
N THR A 100 17.21 -26.43 -18.80
CA THR A 100 18.40 -27.21 -19.22
C THR A 100 19.22 -27.84 -18.09
N GLN A 101 18.71 -27.92 -16.85
CA GLN A 101 19.41 -28.71 -15.82
C GLN A 101 18.46 -29.60 -15.03
N GLY A 102 18.69 -30.90 -15.18
CA GLY A 102 17.86 -32.00 -14.73
C GLY A 102 17.83 -32.18 -13.21
N THR A 103 16.73 -32.81 -12.78
CA THR A 103 16.70 -34.00 -11.92
C THR A 103 17.86 -34.21 -10.95
N HIS A 104 17.59 -34.09 -9.64
CA HIS A 104 17.77 -35.13 -8.60
C HIS A 104 17.81 -34.49 -7.19
N GLY A 105 17.08 -35.10 -6.23
CA GLY A 105 17.35 -34.90 -4.80
C GLY A 105 16.12 -34.89 -3.90
N ASN A 106 15.58 -36.07 -3.57
CA ASN A 106 14.81 -36.30 -2.34
C ASN A 106 15.80 -36.41 -1.18
N TYR A 107 15.59 -35.69 -0.06
CA TYR A 107 15.99 -36.17 1.27
C TYR A 107 15.35 -35.37 2.41
N TYR A 108 14.80 -36.08 3.40
CA TYR A 108 14.43 -35.56 4.71
C TYR A 108 15.67 -35.63 5.62
N ASP A 109 16.09 -34.55 6.27
CA ASP A 109 16.97 -34.68 7.44
C ASP A 109 16.84 -33.54 8.44
N TYR A 110 16.75 -33.94 9.71
CA TYR A 110 16.63 -33.12 10.90
C TYR A 110 18.04 -32.76 11.39
N GLY A 111 18.42 -31.47 11.36
CA GLY A 111 19.71 -31.04 11.92
C GLY A 111 19.89 -29.53 11.91
N MET A 112 19.61 -28.90 13.06
CA MET A 112 19.73 -27.45 13.28
C MET A 112 21.19 -26.99 13.25
N ASN A 113 21.58 -26.31 12.17
CA ASN A 113 22.77 -25.45 12.10
C ASN A 113 22.40 -24.15 11.34
N PRO A 114 22.17 -23.02 12.04
CA PRO A 114 21.50 -21.85 11.45
C PRO A 114 22.28 -21.17 10.31
N LEU A 115 23.62 -21.18 10.35
CA LEU A 115 24.44 -20.48 9.36
C LEU A 115 24.76 -21.32 8.11
N ASN A 116 24.93 -22.64 8.25
CA ASN A 116 25.23 -23.53 7.12
C ASN A 116 23.95 -23.89 6.33
N SER A 117 22.78 -23.93 6.98
CA SER A 117 21.48 -24.02 6.31
C SER A 117 21.18 -22.76 5.47
N LEU A 118 21.46 -21.55 5.98
CA LEU A 118 21.27 -20.31 5.23
C LEU A 118 22.07 -20.27 3.91
N ARG A 119 23.29 -20.83 3.88
CA ARG A 119 24.17 -20.75 2.71
C ARG A 119 23.80 -21.72 1.58
N ASN A 120 23.35 -22.93 1.92
CA ASN A 120 22.90 -23.92 0.93
C ASN A 120 21.43 -23.73 0.51
N GLU A 121 20.67 -22.89 1.22
CA GLU A 121 19.22 -22.73 1.04
C GLU A 121 18.81 -21.40 0.35
N LEU A 122 19.76 -20.51 0.05
CA LEU A 122 19.57 -19.35 -0.82
C LEU A 122 19.51 -19.74 -2.31
N ASN A 123 18.75 -20.79 -2.63
CA ASN A 123 18.43 -21.15 -4.00
C ASN A 123 17.40 -20.15 -4.53
N LEU A 124 17.88 -19.06 -5.14
CA LEU A 124 17.09 -17.93 -5.65
C LEU A 124 16.13 -18.33 -6.80
N ARG A 125 16.14 -19.60 -7.24
CA ARG A 125 15.30 -20.13 -8.33
C ARG A 125 13.79 -20.07 -8.03
N ASN A 126 13.37 -20.13 -6.76
CA ASN A 126 11.95 -20.20 -6.39
C ASN A 126 11.35 -18.86 -5.92
N ILE A 127 12.05 -17.74 -6.20
CA ILE A 127 11.60 -16.40 -5.84
C ILE A 127 10.62 -15.89 -6.89
N ARG A 128 9.43 -15.46 -6.46
CA ARG A 128 8.47 -14.78 -7.35
C ARG A 128 8.85 -13.32 -7.50
N TRP A 129 9.89 -13.05 -8.28
CA TRP A 129 10.43 -11.70 -8.53
C TRP A 129 9.38 -10.71 -9.00
N VAL A 130 8.35 -11.17 -9.72
CA VAL A 130 7.20 -10.35 -10.16
C VAL A 130 6.50 -9.65 -8.98
N LEU A 131 6.44 -10.30 -7.81
CA LEU A 131 5.85 -9.73 -6.59
C LEU A 131 6.89 -9.05 -5.69
N VAL A 132 8.12 -9.57 -5.66
CA VAL A 132 9.18 -9.08 -4.77
C VAL A 132 9.73 -7.72 -5.23
N ILE A 133 9.96 -7.53 -6.53
CA ILE A 133 10.51 -6.27 -7.09
C ILE A 133 9.64 -5.05 -6.77
N PRO A 134 8.31 -5.04 -7.04
CA PRO A 134 7.50 -3.87 -6.74
C PRO A 134 7.47 -3.57 -5.23
N VAL A 135 7.45 -4.60 -4.38
CA VAL A 135 7.51 -4.42 -2.93
C VAL A 135 8.84 -3.81 -2.50
N ILE A 136 9.97 -4.28 -3.04
CA ILE A 136 11.30 -3.68 -2.81
C ILE A 136 11.30 -2.20 -3.21
N ALA A 137 10.80 -1.87 -4.39
CA ALA A 137 10.79 -0.50 -4.89
C ALA A 137 9.98 0.44 -3.98
N VAL A 138 8.80 -0.01 -3.52
CA VAL A 138 7.96 0.77 -2.60
C VAL A 138 8.62 0.94 -1.23
N ILE A 139 9.14 -0.13 -0.64
CA ILE A 139 9.83 -0.05 0.66
C ILE A 139 11.05 0.88 0.56
N THR A 140 11.84 0.74 -0.49
CA THR A 140 13.02 1.59 -0.73
C THR A 140 12.60 3.07 -0.81
N LEU A 141 11.55 3.39 -1.55
CA LEU A 141 11.03 4.75 -1.67
C LEU A 141 10.57 5.31 -0.30
N ILE A 142 9.87 4.49 0.50
CA ILE A 142 9.43 4.88 1.84
C ILE A 142 10.63 5.19 2.74
N LEU A 143 11.66 4.33 2.71
CA LEU A 143 12.87 4.50 3.52
C LEU A 143 13.67 5.73 3.09
N THR A 144 13.72 6.04 1.79
CA THR A 144 14.48 7.18 1.26
C THR A 144 13.79 8.53 1.48
N PHE A 145 12.48 8.64 1.23
CA PHE A 145 11.79 9.94 1.20
C PHE A 145 10.95 10.24 2.43
N THR A 146 10.57 9.22 3.20
CA THR A 146 9.64 9.37 4.32
C THR A 146 10.09 8.63 5.58
N PRO A 147 11.30 8.93 6.11
CA PRO A 147 11.71 8.37 7.40
C PRO A 147 10.77 8.85 8.52
N GLY A 148 10.32 7.95 9.39
CA GLY A 148 9.37 8.25 10.47
C GLY A 148 8.19 7.29 10.56
N ILE A 149 6.97 7.81 10.76
CA ILE A 149 5.76 7.00 10.98
C ILE A 149 5.45 6.01 9.84
N LEU A 150 5.88 6.34 8.61
CA LEU A 150 5.67 5.50 7.42
C LEU A 150 6.60 4.28 7.39
N THR A 151 7.61 4.21 8.25
CA THR A 151 8.42 2.99 8.42
C THR A 151 7.57 1.80 8.88
N LEU A 152 6.49 2.04 9.64
CA LEU A 152 5.55 0.99 10.04
C LEU A 152 4.89 0.32 8.82
N LEU A 153 4.65 1.08 7.76
CA LEU A 153 4.10 0.57 6.50
C LEU A 153 5.05 -0.44 5.81
N THR A 154 6.36 -0.33 6.03
CA THR A 154 7.33 -1.30 5.50
C THR A 154 7.16 -2.69 6.11
N PHE A 155 6.90 -2.78 7.42
CA PHE A 155 6.62 -4.04 8.09
C PHE A 155 5.32 -4.67 7.59
N ILE A 156 4.29 -3.84 7.38
CA ILE A 156 3.01 -4.28 6.81
C ILE A 156 3.22 -4.82 5.38
N LEU A 157 4.02 -4.15 4.55
CA LEU A 157 4.33 -4.61 3.19
C LEU A 157 5.09 -5.93 3.19
N LEU A 158 6.05 -6.11 4.09
CA LEU A 158 6.79 -7.37 4.24
C LEU A 158 5.89 -8.51 4.72
N ALA A 159 4.98 -8.24 5.66
CA ALA A 159 3.99 -9.21 6.14
C ALA A 159 2.98 -9.57 5.04
N ALA A 160 2.50 -8.58 4.30
CA ALA A 160 1.63 -8.79 3.15
C ALA A 160 2.33 -9.63 2.07
N LEU A 161 3.61 -9.36 1.79
CA LEU A 161 4.39 -10.17 0.86
C LEU A 161 4.47 -11.63 1.33
N GLY A 162 4.74 -11.89 2.62
CA GLY A 162 4.70 -13.23 3.21
C GLY A 162 3.33 -13.92 3.06
N TYR A 163 2.24 -13.16 3.26
CA TYR A 163 0.86 -13.62 3.10
C TYR A 163 0.52 -14.03 1.66
N THR A 164 1.15 -13.46 0.62
CA THR A 164 0.81 -13.83 -0.75
C THR A 164 1.13 -15.30 -1.11
N PHE A 165 2.01 -15.95 -0.37
CA PHE A 165 2.49 -17.29 -0.69
C PHE A 165 1.73 -18.37 0.07
N ASN A 166 1.41 -19.50 -0.58
CA ASN A 166 0.74 -20.63 0.08
C ASN A 166 1.71 -21.40 0.99
N ASN A 167 2.97 -21.48 0.59
CA ASN A 167 4.03 -22.10 1.37
C ASN A 167 4.67 -21.05 2.27
N GLN A 168 4.55 -21.24 3.59
CA GLN A 168 5.09 -20.33 4.60
C GLN A 168 6.61 -20.12 4.44
N ILE A 169 7.36 -21.19 4.16
CA ILE A 169 8.81 -21.14 3.93
C ILE A 169 9.16 -20.23 2.74
N LEU A 170 8.37 -20.31 1.67
CA LEU A 170 8.58 -19.51 0.46
C LEU A 170 8.22 -18.03 0.70
N GLY A 171 7.20 -17.76 1.51
CA GLY A 171 6.86 -16.41 1.97
C GLY A 171 7.97 -15.77 2.80
N ILE A 172 8.54 -16.52 3.76
CA ILE A 172 9.67 -16.06 4.58
C ILE A 172 10.88 -15.73 3.72
N LYS A 173 11.26 -16.62 2.78
CA LYS A 173 12.39 -16.39 1.87
C LYS A 173 12.23 -15.12 1.04
N ASN A 174 11.04 -14.93 0.45
CA ASN A 174 10.76 -13.76 -0.39
C ASN A 174 10.75 -12.46 0.43
N ALA A 175 10.17 -12.48 1.64
CA ALA A 175 10.12 -11.31 2.52
C ALA A 175 11.51 -10.97 3.09
N LEU A 176 12.31 -11.96 3.46
CA LEU A 176 13.70 -11.78 3.91
C LEU A 176 14.52 -11.07 2.83
N ILE A 177 14.48 -11.57 1.60
CA ILE A 177 15.23 -10.99 0.47
C ILE A 177 14.72 -9.59 0.14
N ALA A 178 13.39 -9.40 0.15
CA ALA A 178 12.81 -8.08 -0.05
C ALA A 178 13.28 -7.08 1.02
N GLY A 179 13.29 -7.49 2.29
CA GLY A 179 13.75 -6.68 3.41
C GLY A 179 15.24 -6.33 3.30
N ALA A 180 16.10 -7.31 3.04
CA ALA A 180 17.54 -7.10 2.88
C ALA A 180 17.85 -6.12 1.75
N ILE A 181 17.28 -6.33 0.56
CA ILE A 181 17.55 -5.47 -0.61
C ILE A 181 16.98 -4.07 -0.41
N SER A 182 15.77 -3.95 0.13
CA SER A 182 15.14 -2.63 0.30
C SER A 182 15.84 -1.75 1.33
N PHE A 183 16.31 -2.32 2.45
CA PHE A 183 17.08 -1.57 3.44
C PHE A 183 18.50 -1.25 2.95
N PHE A 184 19.13 -2.16 2.20
CA PHE A 184 20.40 -1.89 1.53
C PHE A 184 20.27 -0.69 0.58
N LEU A 185 19.27 -0.73 -0.32
CA LEU A 185 19.04 0.35 -1.29
C LEU A 185 18.61 1.64 -0.61
N GLY A 186 17.77 1.56 0.43
CA GLY A 186 17.37 2.71 1.23
C GLY A 186 18.60 3.41 1.84
N SER A 187 19.47 2.65 2.51
CA SER A 187 20.72 3.14 3.09
C SER A 187 21.67 3.72 2.05
N LEU A 188 21.71 3.13 0.85
CA LEU A 188 22.53 3.62 -0.26
C LEU A 188 22.04 4.98 -0.75
N PHE A 189 20.73 5.16 -0.89
CA PHE A 189 20.14 6.41 -1.37
C PHE A 189 20.13 7.53 -0.32
N THR A 190 20.11 7.20 0.96
CA THR A 190 20.23 8.20 2.05
C THR A 190 21.67 8.62 2.34
N GLY A 191 22.66 8.04 1.64
CA GLY A 191 24.08 8.34 1.84
C GLY A 191 24.68 7.77 3.13
N SER A 192 23.99 6.84 3.79
CA SER A 192 24.37 6.27 5.08
C SER A 192 25.33 5.08 4.92
N PHE A 193 26.47 5.27 4.24
CA PHE A 193 27.37 4.17 3.85
C PHE A 193 27.92 3.35 5.03
N LEU A 194 28.21 3.98 6.17
CA LEU A 194 28.68 3.28 7.38
C LEU A 194 27.60 2.36 7.99
N LEU A 195 26.34 2.63 7.70
CA LEU A 195 25.20 1.87 8.22
C LEU A 195 24.64 0.86 7.21
N LEU A 196 25.31 0.69 6.07
CA LEU A 196 24.82 -0.14 4.98
C LEU A 196 24.75 -1.62 5.37
N ILE A 197 25.78 -2.15 6.04
CA ILE A 197 25.77 -3.52 6.59
C ILE A 197 24.71 -3.67 7.70
N PRO A 198 24.69 -2.84 8.77
CA PRO A 198 23.72 -3.04 9.84
C PRO A 198 22.27 -2.83 9.39
N PHE A 199 21.98 -1.90 8.46
CA PHE A 199 20.63 -1.75 7.92
C PHE A 199 20.22 -2.93 7.03
N THR A 200 21.15 -3.51 6.26
CA THR A 200 20.87 -4.72 5.47
C THR A 200 20.51 -5.90 6.38
N ILE A 201 21.26 -6.07 7.48
CA ILE A 201 20.97 -7.12 8.49
C ILE A 201 19.62 -6.85 9.14
N LEU A 202 19.34 -5.62 9.55
CA LEU A 202 18.05 -5.22 10.12
C LEU A 202 16.89 -5.51 9.17
N GLY A 203 17.06 -5.18 7.89
CA GLY A 203 16.10 -5.47 6.83
C GLY A 203 15.86 -6.96 6.65
N ALA A 204 16.91 -7.79 6.69
CA ALA A 204 16.79 -9.24 6.60
C ALA A 204 16.01 -9.84 7.79
N ILE A 205 16.32 -9.40 9.02
CA ILE A 205 15.63 -9.83 10.24
C ILE A 205 14.15 -9.45 10.17
N ASN A 206 13.86 -8.19 9.86
CA ASN A 206 12.49 -7.69 9.75
C ASN A 206 11.71 -8.42 8.64
N GLY A 207 12.36 -8.69 7.50
CA GLY A 207 11.79 -9.46 6.41
C GLY A 207 11.43 -10.89 6.82
N ALA A 208 12.32 -11.57 7.55
CA ALA A 208 12.07 -12.93 8.02
C ALA A 208 10.89 -12.99 9.02
N VAL A 209 10.89 -12.10 10.02
CA VAL A 209 9.84 -12.04 11.05
C VAL A 209 8.50 -11.69 10.43
N CYS A 210 8.44 -10.63 9.62
CA CYS A 210 7.19 -10.21 8.97
C CYS A 210 6.68 -11.26 7.99
N GLY A 211 7.59 -11.87 7.21
CA GLY A 211 7.25 -12.95 6.28
C GLY A 211 6.63 -14.15 6.98
N TRP A 212 7.15 -14.52 8.16
CA TRP A 212 6.58 -15.58 8.98
C TRP A 212 5.19 -15.20 9.49
N ILE A 213 5.04 -14.01 10.08
CA ILE A 213 3.74 -13.51 10.56
C ILE A 213 2.70 -13.55 9.43
N GLY A 214 3.05 -13.06 8.25
CA GLY A 214 2.19 -13.07 7.07
C GLY A 214 1.77 -14.49 6.63
N GLY A 215 2.74 -15.41 6.55
CA GLY A 215 2.46 -16.81 6.22
C GLY A 215 1.60 -17.53 7.26
N TYR A 216 1.81 -17.24 8.55
CA TYR A 216 1.03 -17.81 9.64
C TYR A 216 -0.42 -17.32 9.62
N LEU A 217 -0.64 -16.02 9.40
CA LEU A 217 -1.99 -15.44 9.26
C LEU A 217 -2.76 -16.09 8.10
N LYS A 218 -2.10 -16.35 6.98
CA LYS A 218 -2.71 -17.05 5.84
C LYS A 218 -3.16 -18.47 6.21
N LYS A 219 -2.33 -19.21 6.94
CA LYS A 219 -2.66 -20.57 7.38
C LYS A 219 -3.91 -20.56 8.27
N ILE A 220 -4.00 -19.64 9.24
CA ILE A 220 -5.17 -19.51 10.12
C ILE A 220 -6.43 -19.20 9.33
N ILE A 221 -6.37 -18.23 8.42
CA ILE A 221 -7.54 -17.82 7.63
C ILE A 221 -8.00 -18.97 6.73
N SER A 222 -7.07 -19.68 6.09
CA SER A 222 -7.39 -20.83 5.25
C SER A 222 -8.03 -21.99 6.03
N GLN A 223 -7.72 -22.13 7.32
CA GLN A 223 -8.34 -23.16 8.18
C GLN A 223 -9.74 -22.76 8.67
N ARG A 224 -10.04 -21.46 8.77
CA ARG A 224 -11.38 -20.97 9.16
C ARG A 224 -12.38 -20.94 8.00
N SER A 225 -11.91 -21.04 6.76
CA SER A 225 -12.74 -21.04 5.55
C SER A 225 -13.16 -22.44 5.08
N LEU A 226 -12.75 -23.48 5.81
CA LEU A 226 -13.15 -24.89 5.64
C LEU A 226 -14.15 -25.26 6.74
#